data_AF-A0A974C9V2-F1
#
_entry.id   AF-A0A974C9V2-F1
#
_cell.length_a   1.000
_cell.length_b   1.000
_cell.length_c   1.000
_cell.angle_alpha   90.00
_cell.angle_beta   90.00
_cell.angle_gamma   90.00
#
_symmetry.space_group_name_H-M   'P 1'
#
loop_
_entity.id
_entity.type
_entity.pdbx_description
1 polymer ?
#
loop_
_entity_poly.entity_id
_entity_poly.type
_entity_poly.pdbx_seq_one_letter_code
_entity_poly.pdbx_strand_id
1 'polypeptide(L)'
;MALSFNAIQKLHLCRHPLWTKPLCPLLHPSSQLLLSKVYSSKYRRPGLPPENTPPWKKIDFSFAKGVQGVQKHFGLLKKEIEDHLRGPGGRTIKENILEQTNIVWEFKSLEDLNKWTVTSDKEIGGKSETFLRLGKNNQTAVLYGTLNTDVPRDGETRYSGYCALRSNPPLGAFNRKLHHDWSNFNTLFLRIRGDGRPWMVNIKYETYFTQQWDDLHSYFLYTRGGPYWQEVKIPFSKFFLSSRGRIQDKHHALWSDKVTTLGFTLGDKADGPFQLEIDYIGVCNDRSHTEECAYEEYKRKL
;
A
#
# COMPACT_ATOMS: atom_id res chain seq x y z
N MET A 1 42.42 -75.59 -18.75
CA MET A 1 41.04 -75.99 -19.12
C MET A 1 40.58 -75.08 -20.24
N ALA A 2 39.98 -75.69 -21.24
CA ALA A 2 39.90 -75.20 -22.60
C ALA A 2 38.71 -74.26 -22.85
N LEU A 3 38.88 -73.49 -23.92
CA LEU A 3 37.86 -72.99 -24.84
C LEU A 3 37.08 -71.71 -24.50
N SER A 4 37.08 -70.92 -25.55
CA SER A 4 36.65 -69.56 -25.80
C SER A 4 35.24 -69.49 -26.39
N PHE A 5 34.73 -68.26 -26.44
CA PHE A 5 33.82 -67.65 -27.42
C PHE A 5 32.30 -67.52 -27.14
N ASN A 6 31.86 -66.29 -27.46
CA ASN A 6 30.55 -65.78 -27.90
C ASN A 6 29.60 -65.26 -26.81
N ALA A 7 29.44 -63.93 -26.68
CA ALA A 7 28.68 -63.00 -27.53
C ALA A 7 27.16 -63.11 -27.31
N ILE A 8 26.53 -61.99 -26.90
CA ILE A 8 25.16 -61.50 -27.23
C ILE A 8 24.80 -60.32 -26.28
N GLN A 9 24.97 -59.10 -26.81
CA GLN A 9 23.94 -58.07 -26.99
C GLN A 9 22.81 -57.92 -25.92
N LYS A 10 22.71 -56.72 -25.32
CA LYS A 10 21.42 -56.01 -25.10
C LYS A 10 21.62 -54.51 -24.82
N LEU A 11 21.52 -53.73 -25.90
CA LEU A 11 21.08 -52.34 -25.89
C LEU A 11 19.57 -52.31 -25.61
N HIS A 12 19.10 -51.46 -24.70
CA HIS A 12 17.70 -51.03 -24.69
C HIS A 12 17.60 -49.52 -24.89
N LEU A 13 17.40 -49.17 -26.16
CA LEU A 13 16.63 -48.00 -26.61
C LEU A 13 15.14 -48.31 -26.43
N CYS A 14 14.38 -47.36 -25.89
CA CYS A 14 12.94 -47.16 -26.16
C CYS A 14 12.70 -45.64 -26.08
N ARG A 15 12.76 -44.89 -27.19
CA ARG A 15 11.69 -44.59 -28.18
C ARG A 15 10.36 -44.15 -27.56
N HIS A 16 10.03 -42.89 -27.85
CA HIS A 16 8.76 -42.17 -27.70
C HIS A 16 7.52 -42.94 -28.24
N PRO A 17 6.30 -42.44 -27.96
CA PRO A 17 5.69 -41.58 -28.97
C PRO A 17 5.04 -40.30 -28.41
N LEU A 18 5.05 -39.26 -29.25
CA LEU A 18 4.18 -38.10 -29.18
C LEU A 18 2.70 -38.52 -29.14
N TRP A 19 1.84 -37.68 -28.58
CA TRP A 19 0.57 -37.25 -29.20
C TRP A 19 0.08 -35.93 -28.57
N THR A 20 0.00 -34.90 -29.42
CA THR A 20 -1.06 -33.86 -29.51
C THR A 20 -1.45 -32.99 -28.31
N LYS A 21 -1.15 -31.67 -28.44
CA LYS A 21 -1.87 -30.52 -27.81
C LYS A 21 -3.35 -30.48 -28.29
N PRO A 22 -4.25 -29.54 -27.90
CA PRO A 22 -4.17 -28.41 -26.94
C PRO A 22 -5.42 -28.31 -26.02
N LEU A 23 -5.44 -27.29 -25.14
CA LEU A 23 -6.59 -26.49 -24.65
C LEU A 23 -6.50 -26.23 -23.13
N CYS A 24 -6.65 -24.95 -22.78
CA CYS A 24 -6.75 -24.46 -21.42
C CYS A 24 -7.88 -25.17 -20.65
N PRO A 25 -7.88 -25.04 -19.31
CA PRO A 25 -8.97 -24.25 -18.77
C PRO A 25 -8.43 -23.11 -17.91
N LEU A 26 -8.77 -21.91 -18.37
CA LEU A 26 -9.08 -20.77 -17.52
C LEU A 26 -9.95 -21.27 -16.38
N LEU A 27 -9.41 -21.28 -15.16
CA LEU A 27 -10.12 -21.31 -13.87
C LEU A 27 -9.05 -21.37 -12.78
N HIS A 28 -8.51 -20.20 -12.43
CA HIS A 28 -7.79 -20.10 -11.16
C HIS A 28 -8.85 -20.16 -10.05
N PRO A 29 -8.80 -21.12 -9.12
CA PRO A 29 -9.73 -21.13 -8.00
C PRO A 29 -9.45 -19.90 -7.13
N SER A 30 -10.52 -19.27 -6.66
CA SER A 30 -10.58 -18.20 -5.66
C SER A 30 -9.99 -18.58 -4.28
N SER A 31 -9.12 -19.59 -4.22
CA SER A 31 -8.53 -20.16 -3.00
C SER A 31 -7.26 -19.44 -2.53
N GLN A 32 -6.62 -18.61 -3.35
CA GLN A 32 -5.45 -17.84 -2.90
C GLN A 32 -5.81 -16.64 -2.00
N LEU A 33 -7.06 -16.17 -2.04
CA LEU A 33 -7.60 -15.23 -1.04
C LEU A 33 -8.00 -15.91 0.28
N LEU A 34 -8.00 -17.25 0.33
CA LEU A 34 -8.44 -18.01 1.50
C LEU A 34 -7.28 -18.45 2.41
N LEU A 35 -6.06 -18.64 1.91
CA LEU A 35 -4.93 -18.98 2.80
C LEU A 35 -4.32 -17.78 3.55
N SER A 36 -4.42 -16.56 3.02
CA SER A 36 -3.89 -15.37 3.71
C SER A 36 -4.68 -14.99 4.96
N LYS A 37 -5.93 -15.46 5.09
CA LYS A 37 -6.77 -15.26 6.28
C LYS A 37 -6.52 -16.28 7.40
N VAL A 38 -5.77 -17.36 7.14
CA VAL A 38 -5.53 -18.43 8.13
C VAL A 38 -4.28 -18.16 8.98
N TYR A 39 -3.32 -17.36 8.50
CA TYR A 39 -2.05 -17.11 9.18
C TYR A 39 -1.82 -15.69 9.71
N SER A 40 -2.73 -14.75 9.45
CA SER A 40 -2.73 -13.48 10.18
C SER A 40 -3.63 -13.64 11.39
N SER A 41 -3.07 -13.68 12.60
CA SER A 41 -3.90 -13.43 13.79
C SER A 41 -4.59 -12.08 13.55
N LYS A 42 -5.91 -12.09 13.40
CA LYS A 42 -6.66 -10.84 13.43
C LYS A 42 -6.41 -10.26 14.81
N TYR A 43 -5.83 -9.07 14.86
CA TYR A 43 -5.72 -8.32 16.10
C TYR A 43 -7.09 -8.33 16.79
N ARG A 44 -7.14 -8.96 17.97
CA ARG A 44 -8.34 -9.04 18.79
C ARG A 44 -8.33 -7.82 19.69
N ARG A 45 -9.33 -6.95 19.57
CA ARG A 45 -9.47 -5.81 20.49
C ARG A 45 -9.64 -6.36 21.92
N PRO A 46 -8.86 -5.88 22.90
CA PRO A 46 -9.04 -6.23 24.30
C PRO A 46 -10.51 -6.00 24.72
N GLY A 47 -11.11 -6.93 25.43
CA GLY A 47 -12.50 -6.82 25.93
C GLY A 47 -13.62 -7.24 24.97
N LEU A 48 -13.35 -7.55 23.69
CA LEU A 48 -14.38 -8.08 22.78
C LEU A 48 -14.49 -9.61 22.88
N PRO A 49 -15.71 -10.19 23.01
CA PRO A 49 -15.88 -11.64 22.95
C PRO A 49 -15.41 -12.20 21.59
N PRO A 50 -14.89 -13.44 21.56
CA PRO A 50 -14.44 -14.04 20.31
C PRO A 50 -15.62 -14.17 19.35
N GLU A 51 -15.39 -13.79 18.09
CA GLU A 51 -16.41 -13.92 17.06
C GLU A 51 -16.55 -15.38 16.66
N ASN A 52 -17.50 -16.09 17.30
CA ASN A 52 -17.77 -17.51 17.06
C ASN A 52 -18.62 -17.77 15.81
N THR A 53 -18.83 -16.77 14.94
CA THR A 53 -19.60 -16.98 13.71
C THR A 53 -18.71 -17.65 12.66
N PRO A 54 -19.08 -18.85 12.19
CA PRO A 54 -18.29 -19.50 11.17
C PRO A 54 -18.33 -18.66 9.88
N PRO A 55 -17.22 -18.60 9.14
CA PRO A 55 -17.04 -17.64 8.05
C PRO A 55 -18.08 -17.79 6.92
N TRP A 56 -18.62 -19.00 6.71
CA TRP A 56 -19.65 -19.26 5.70
C TRP A 56 -21.00 -18.63 6.03
N LYS A 57 -21.33 -18.39 7.31
CA LYS A 57 -22.62 -17.81 7.72
C LYS A 57 -22.74 -16.32 7.34
N LYS A 58 -21.61 -15.66 7.05
CA LYS A 58 -21.54 -14.28 6.57
C LYS A 58 -21.66 -14.17 5.04
N ILE A 59 -21.74 -15.29 4.33
CA ILE A 59 -21.72 -15.31 2.88
C ILE A 59 -23.17 -15.46 2.39
N ASP A 60 -23.71 -14.35 1.87
CA ASP A 60 -25.00 -14.38 1.16
C ASP A 60 -24.81 -14.92 -0.25
N PHE A 61 -25.13 -16.19 -0.48
CA PHE A 61 -25.11 -16.83 -1.80
C PHE A 61 -26.36 -16.52 -2.62
N SER A 62 -26.65 -15.25 -2.87
CA SER A 62 -27.74 -14.89 -3.79
C SER A 62 -27.22 -14.82 -5.23
N PHE A 63 -27.81 -15.62 -6.12
CA PHE A 63 -27.45 -15.67 -7.54
C PHE A 63 -27.51 -14.29 -8.23
N ALA A 64 -28.51 -13.47 -7.88
CA ALA A 64 -28.65 -12.10 -8.41
C ALA A 64 -27.47 -11.19 -8.06
N LYS A 65 -26.97 -11.22 -6.80
CA LYS A 65 -25.76 -10.48 -6.41
C LYS A 65 -24.53 -11.02 -7.16
N GLY A 66 -24.48 -12.33 -7.43
CA GLY A 66 -23.44 -12.96 -8.24
C GLY A 66 -23.38 -12.39 -9.66
N VAL A 67 -24.52 -12.37 -10.37
CA VAL A 67 -24.61 -11.82 -11.74
C VAL A 67 -24.26 -10.33 -11.77
N GLN A 68 -24.76 -9.54 -10.82
CA GLN A 68 -24.42 -8.11 -10.70
C GLN A 68 -22.92 -7.90 -10.43
N GLY A 69 -22.31 -8.72 -9.57
CA GLY A 69 -20.88 -8.67 -9.29
C GLY A 69 -20.04 -8.99 -10.52
N VAL A 70 -20.44 -10.01 -11.29
CA VAL A 70 -19.79 -10.37 -12.56
C VAL A 70 -19.90 -9.23 -13.57
N GLN A 71 -21.10 -8.64 -13.76
CA GLN A 71 -21.29 -7.49 -14.65
C GLN A 71 -20.43 -6.30 -14.24
N LYS A 72 -20.34 -6.00 -12.94
CA LYS A 72 -19.48 -4.94 -12.40
C LYS A 72 -18.01 -5.21 -12.73
N HIS A 73 -17.53 -6.43 -12.51
CA HIS A 73 -16.13 -6.78 -12.78
C HIS A 73 -15.79 -6.79 -14.27
N PHE A 74 -16.71 -7.19 -15.15
CA PHE A 74 -16.53 -7.03 -16.60
C PHE A 74 -16.48 -5.55 -17.01
N GLY A 75 -17.30 -4.69 -16.40
CA GLY A 75 -17.22 -3.25 -16.59
C GLY A 75 -15.87 -2.67 -16.16
N LEU A 76 -15.34 -3.10 -15.01
CA LEU A 76 -14.01 -2.71 -14.53
C LEU A 76 -12.89 -3.20 -15.45
N LEU A 77 -12.97 -4.46 -15.91
CA LEU A 77 -11.99 -5.04 -16.83
C LEU A 77 -11.99 -4.31 -18.18
N LYS A 78 -13.17 -3.94 -18.69
CA LYS A 78 -13.28 -3.14 -19.92
C LYS A 78 -12.59 -1.77 -19.74
N LYS A 79 -12.82 -1.10 -18.61
CA LYS A 79 -12.14 0.16 -18.28
C LYS A 79 -10.63 -0.01 -18.17
N GLU A 80 -10.17 -1.07 -17.52
CA GLU A 80 -8.74 -1.36 -17.36
C GLU A 80 -8.04 -1.57 -18.72
N ILE A 81 -8.70 -2.26 -19.66
CA ILE A 81 -8.20 -2.39 -21.04
C ILE A 81 -8.18 -1.03 -21.75
N GLU A 82 -9.25 -0.23 -21.60
CA GLU A 82 -9.33 1.10 -22.19
C GLU A 82 -8.26 2.05 -21.64
N ASP A 83 -8.04 2.04 -20.33
CA ASP A 83 -7.00 2.82 -19.64
C ASP A 83 -5.60 2.37 -20.06
N HIS A 84 -5.38 1.06 -20.26
CA HIS A 84 -4.11 0.56 -20.77
C HIS A 84 -3.83 1.02 -22.21
N LEU A 85 -4.88 1.15 -23.03
CA LEU A 85 -4.77 1.65 -24.41
C LEU A 85 -4.56 3.16 -24.48
N ARG A 86 -5.24 3.93 -23.62
CA ARG A 86 -5.14 5.40 -23.60
C ARG A 86 -3.91 5.91 -22.84
N GLY A 87 -3.50 5.20 -21.79
CA GLY A 87 -2.45 5.59 -20.85
C GLY A 87 -3.00 6.08 -19.49
N PRO A 88 -2.16 6.18 -18.44
CA PRO A 88 -2.58 6.66 -17.12
C PRO A 88 -3.28 8.03 -17.19
N GLY A 89 -4.46 8.15 -16.57
CA GLY A 89 -5.22 9.41 -16.53
C GLY A 89 -5.89 9.82 -17.85
N GLY A 90 -5.95 8.93 -18.85
CA GLY A 90 -6.55 9.21 -20.16
C GLY A 90 -5.71 10.10 -21.08
N ARG A 91 -4.45 10.37 -20.72
CA ARG A 91 -3.48 11.14 -21.51
C ARG A 91 -2.56 10.20 -22.29
N THR A 92 -2.08 10.67 -23.43
CA THR A 92 -1.23 9.86 -24.31
C THR A 92 0.07 9.51 -23.58
N ILE A 93 0.59 8.28 -23.75
CA ILE A 93 1.84 7.83 -23.10
C ILE A 93 3.00 8.82 -23.28
N LYS A 94 3.09 9.48 -24.44
CA LYS A 94 4.11 10.50 -24.75
C LYS A 94 4.02 11.74 -23.85
N GLU A 95 2.82 12.17 -23.48
CA GLU A 95 2.59 13.36 -22.65
C GLU A 95 2.99 13.07 -21.20
N ASN A 96 2.60 11.90 -20.68
CA ASN A 96 2.98 11.46 -19.32
C ASN A 96 4.50 11.28 -19.15
N ILE A 97 5.23 10.91 -20.20
CA ILE A 97 6.70 10.78 -20.17
C ILE A 97 7.38 12.16 -20.09
N LEU A 98 6.77 13.19 -20.65
CA LEU A 98 7.33 14.54 -20.69
C LEU A 98 6.98 15.38 -19.45
N GLU A 99 5.87 15.04 -18.77
CA GLU A 99 5.44 15.71 -17.56
C GLU A 99 6.43 15.47 -16.42
N GLN A 100 7.06 16.56 -15.95
CA GLN A 100 7.94 16.52 -14.79
C GLN A 100 7.18 16.32 -13.48
N THR A 101 5.88 16.63 -13.45
CA THR A 101 5.05 16.58 -12.24
C THR A 101 3.71 15.95 -12.55
N ASN A 102 3.33 14.94 -11.77
CA ASN A 102 2.04 14.28 -11.86
C ASN A 102 1.29 14.38 -10.52
N ILE A 103 0.05 14.87 -10.54
CA ILE A 103 -0.79 14.95 -9.35
C ILE A 103 -1.56 13.63 -9.22
N VAL A 104 -1.28 12.90 -8.15
CA VAL A 104 -1.83 11.55 -7.91
C VAL A 104 -3.16 11.63 -7.14
N TRP A 105 -3.24 12.50 -6.14
CA TRP A 105 -4.44 12.70 -5.34
C TRP A 105 -4.81 14.18 -5.25
N GLU A 106 -6.08 14.46 -5.54
CA GLU A 106 -6.74 15.75 -5.37
C GLU A 106 -8.00 15.55 -4.52
N PHE A 107 -8.39 16.56 -3.74
CA PHE A 107 -9.52 16.48 -2.82
C PHE A 107 -10.68 17.36 -3.26
N LYS A 108 -11.22 17.07 -4.45
CA LYS A 108 -12.31 17.86 -5.05
C LYS A 108 -13.70 17.36 -4.65
N SER A 109 -13.82 16.06 -4.36
CA SER A 109 -15.10 15.41 -4.10
C SER A 109 -15.09 14.54 -2.84
N LEU A 110 -16.28 14.19 -2.34
CA LEU A 110 -16.43 13.20 -1.26
C LEU A 110 -15.96 11.80 -1.69
N GLU A 111 -16.04 11.47 -2.99
CA GLU A 111 -15.52 10.21 -3.52
C GLU A 111 -14.00 10.13 -3.37
N ASP A 112 -13.30 11.24 -3.58
CA ASP A 112 -11.86 11.32 -3.36
C ASP A 112 -11.52 11.17 -1.88
N LEU A 113 -12.34 11.74 -0.99
CA LEU A 113 -12.18 11.58 0.45
C LEU A 113 -12.34 10.11 0.89
N ASN A 114 -13.28 9.39 0.29
CA ASN A 114 -13.53 7.96 0.55
C ASN A 114 -12.39 7.04 0.08
N LYS A 115 -11.47 7.54 -0.77
CA LYS A 115 -10.23 6.84 -1.10
C LYS A 115 -9.25 6.84 0.07
N TRP A 116 -9.54 7.56 1.16
CA TRP A 116 -8.69 7.62 2.34
C TRP A 116 -9.41 7.03 3.54
N THR A 117 -8.65 6.30 4.35
CA THR A 117 -9.10 5.72 5.61
C THR A 117 -8.38 6.44 6.75
N VAL A 118 -9.17 6.88 7.72
CA VAL A 118 -8.68 7.48 8.96
C VAL A 118 -8.61 6.39 10.02
N THR A 119 -7.52 6.34 10.76
CA THR A 119 -7.30 5.39 11.85
C THR A 119 -6.77 6.13 13.07
N SER A 120 -7.23 5.78 14.26
CA SER A 120 -6.77 6.33 15.53
C SER A 120 -6.52 5.22 16.54
N ASP A 121 -5.80 5.58 17.61
CA ASP A 121 -5.61 4.71 18.77
C ASP A 121 -6.91 4.22 19.42
N LYS A 122 -8.05 4.89 19.18
CA LYS A 122 -9.40 4.47 19.60
C LYS A 122 -9.75 3.07 19.16
N GLU A 123 -9.18 2.58 18.06
CA GLU A 123 -9.33 1.20 17.62
C GLU A 123 -8.65 0.16 18.53
N ILE A 124 -7.64 0.59 19.29
CA ILE A 124 -6.83 -0.22 20.21
C ILE A 124 -7.30 0.03 21.67
N GLY A 125 -8.26 0.94 21.87
CA GLY A 125 -8.77 1.35 23.19
C GLY A 125 -8.28 2.73 23.65
N GLY A 126 -7.45 3.41 22.87
CA GLY A 126 -6.96 4.76 23.16
C GLY A 126 -8.05 5.84 23.13
N LYS A 127 -7.66 7.07 23.47
CA LYS A 127 -8.57 8.21 23.62
C LYS A 127 -8.40 9.28 22.52
N SER A 128 -7.49 9.08 21.57
CA SER A 128 -7.30 10.04 20.48
C SER A 128 -8.48 9.97 19.51
N GLU A 129 -8.86 11.13 19.00
CA GLU A 129 -9.94 11.26 18.05
C GLU A 129 -9.45 11.92 16.77
N THR A 130 -9.88 11.38 15.63
CA THR A 130 -9.42 11.77 14.30
C THR A 130 -10.61 11.88 13.37
N PHE A 131 -10.70 12.99 12.66
CA PHE A 131 -11.76 13.26 11.69
C PHE A 131 -11.18 13.80 10.40
N LEU A 132 -11.83 13.45 9.30
CA LEU A 132 -11.48 13.90 7.97
C LEU A 132 -12.70 14.59 7.35
N ARG A 133 -12.51 15.82 6.89
CA ARG A 133 -13.56 16.61 6.21
C ARG A 133 -13.01 17.28 4.97
N LEU A 134 -13.89 17.68 4.07
CA LEU A 134 -13.54 18.62 3.01
C LEU A 134 -13.38 20.04 3.56
N GLY A 135 -12.43 20.79 3.01
CA GLY A 135 -12.19 22.19 3.35
C GLY A 135 -13.24 23.12 2.76
N LYS A 136 -13.14 24.42 3.12
CA LYS A 136 -14.16 25.44 2.83
C LYS A 136 -14.49 25.63 1.34
N ASN A 137 -13.61 25.22 0.44
CA ASN A 137 -13.76 25.38 -1.02
C ASN A 137 -13.96 24.04 -1.76
N ASN A 138 -14.14 22.92 -1.06
CA ASN A 138 -14.18 21.57 -1.65
C ASN A 138 -12.98 21.27 -2.56
N GLN A 139 -11.80 21.78 -2.22
CA GLN A 139 -10.56 21.55 -2.96
C GLN A 139 -9.49 20.89 -2.09
N THR A 140 -9.66 20.96 -0.77
CA THR A 140 -8.67 20.51 0.20
C THR A 140 -9.29 19.47 1.13
N ALA A 141 -8.47 18.54 1.61
CA ALA A 141 -8.81 17.66 2.70
C ALA A 141 -8.26 18.23 4.01
N VAL A 142 -9.11 18.30 5.04
CA VAL A 142 -8.75 18.75 6.38
C VAL A 142 -8.83 17.56 7.32
N LEU A 143 -7.66 17.09 7.75
CA LEU A 143 -7.51 16.12 8.84
C LEU A 143 -7.37 16.90 10.14
N TYR A 144 -8.23 16.62 11.11
CA TYR A 144 -8.23 17.32 12.39
C TYR A 144 -8.68 16.39 13.50
N GLY A 145 -8.34 16.73 14.73
CA GLY A 145 -8.67 15.91 15.88
C GLY A 145 -7.91 16.31 17.12
N THR A 146 -7.95 15.44 18.12
CA THR A 146 -7.25 15.62 19.39
C THR A 146 -6.43 14.38 19.66
N LEU A 147 -5.12 14.56 19.84
CA LEU A 147 -4.21 13.49 20.23
C LEU A 147 -4.23 13.36 21.76
N ASN A 148 -4.30 12.12 22.24
CA ASN A 148 -4.19 11.81 23.66
C ASN A 148 -3.32 10.55 23.86
N THR A 149 -2.23 10.70 24.59
CA THR A 149 -1.21 9.68 24.85
C THR A 149 -1.50 8.87 26.12
N ASP A 150 -2.61 9.14 26.81
CA ASP A 150 -3.08 8.34 27.93
C ASP A 150 -3.26 6.88 27.51
N VAL A 151 -2.53 5.99 28.18
CA VAL A 151 -2.64 4.55 27.93
C VAL A 151 -3.89 4.00 28.65
N PRO A 152 -4.75 3.23 27.96
CA PRO A 152 -5.88 2.56 28.58
C PRO A 152 -5.43 1.56 29.64
N ARG A 153 -6.20 1.43 30.73
CA ARG A 153 -5.87 0.53 31.86
C ARG A 153 -6.31 -0.92 31.60
N ASP A 154 -6.07 -1.42 30.39
CA ASP A 154 -6.50 -2.76 29.97
C ASP A 154 -5.43 -3.84 30.23
N GLY A 155 -4.21 -3.44 30.63
CA GLY A 155 -3.09 -4.35 30.90
C GLY A 155 -2.41 -4.93 29.65
N GLU A 156 -3.02 -4.81 28.47
CA GLU A 156 -2.47 -5.27 27.19
C GLU A 156 -1.80 -4.14 26.38
N THR A 157 -2.47 -3.00 26.27
CA THR A 157 -2.00 -1.84 25.49
C THR A 157 -0.85 -1.15 26.20
N ARG A 158 0.34 -1.12 25.57
CA ARG A 158 1.54 -0.47 26.12
C ARG A 158 1.76 0.96 25.62
N TYR A 159 1.21 1.28 24.44
CA TYR A 159 1.40 2.56 23.76
C TYR A 159 0.07 3.03 23.16
N SER A 160 -0.23 4.31 23.33
CA SER A 160 -1.37 5.02 22.73
C SER A 160 -0.90 6.40 22.25
N GLY A 161 -1.81 7.21 21.70
CA GLY A 161 -1.46 8.52 21.14
C GLY A 161 -0.96 8.42 19.71
N TYR A 162 -1.75 7.82 18.82
CA TYR A 162 -1.50 7.92 17.39
C TYR A 162 -2.77 8.24 16.61
N CYS A 163 -2.56 9.00 15.54
CA CYS A 163 -3.57 9.41 14.58
C CYS A 163 -2.99 9.20 13.19
N ALA A 164 -3.70 8.51 12.31
CA ALA A 164 -3.21 8.18 10.98
C ALA A 164 -4.28 8.42 9.91
N LEU A 165 -3.82 8.88 8.76
CA LEU A 165 -4.57 8.99 7.52
C LEU A 165 -3.84 8.14 6.49
N ARG A 166 -4.52 7.23 5.81
CA ARG A 166 -3.91 6.31 4.84
C ARG A 166 -4.77 6.23 3.58
N SER A 167 -4.14 6.29 2.41
CA SER A 167 -4.83 6.03 1.15
C SER A 167 -5.16 4.55 1.02
N ASN A 168 -6.33 4.27 0.47
CA ASN A 168 -6.76 2.94 0.13
C ASN A 168 -6.02 2.50 -1.14
N PRO A 169 -5.52 1.26 -1.18
CA PRO A 169 -4.89 0.75 -2.39
C PRO A 169 -5.89 0.77 -3.54
N PRO A 170 -5.48 1.20 -4.75
CA PRO A 170 -6.36 1.12 -5.91
C PRO A 170 -6.74 -0.34 -6.15
N LEU A 171 -8.00 -0.57 -6.51
CA LEU A 171 -8.55 -1.89 -6.79
C LEU A 171 -8.93 -1.98 -8.27
N GLY A 172 -8.37 -2.98 -8.95
CA GLY A 172 -8.70 -3.32 -10.35
C GLY A 172 -9.88 -4.27 -10.45
N ALA A 173 -10.05 -4.88 -11.63
CA ALA A 173 -11.02 -5.94 -11.81
C ALA A 173 -10.80 -7.07 -10.78
N PHE A 174 -11.90 -7.72 -10.37
CA PHE A 174 -11.91 -8.82 -9.40
C PHE A 174 -11.31 -8.48 -8.02
N ASN A 175 -11.34 -7.20 -7.61
CA ASN A 175 -10.72 -6.71 -6.37
C ASN A 175 -9.22 -7.02 -6.27
N ARG A 176 -8.54 -7.10 -7.42
CA ARG A 176 -7.09 -7.18 -7.47
C ARG A 176 -6.51 -5.87 -6.95
N LYS A 177 -5.56 -5.96 -6.02
CA LYS A 177 -4.79 -4.79 -5.60
C LYS A 177 -3.93 -4.33 -6.75
N LEU A 178 -4.03 -3.06 -7.08
CA LEU A 178 -3.16 -2.39 -8.04
C LEU A 178 -2.12 -1.59 -7.26
N HIS A 179 -1.05 -1.24 -7.97
CA HIS A 179 0.01 -0.37 -7.49
C HIS A 179 0.14 0.83 -8.42
N HIS A 180 0.72 1.90 -7.89
CA HIS A 180 1.16 3.06 -8.61
C HIS A 180 2.59 2.85 -9.08
N ASP A 181 2.81 2.99 -10.38
CA ASP A 181 4.14 3.01 -10.96
C ASP A 181 4.68 4.45 -10.94
N TRP A 182 5.64 4.69 -10.05
CA TRP A 182 6.36 5.95 -9.89
C TRP A 182 7.80 5.87 -10.38
N SER A 183 8.16 4.87 -11.20
CA SER A 183 9.54 4.65 -11.66
C SER A 183 10.14 5.86 -12.38
N ASN A 184 9.32 6.70 -13.01
CA ASN A 184 9.75 7.91 -13.71
C ASN A 184 9.95 9.13 -12.80
N PHE A 185 9.61 9.02 -11.52
CA PHE A 185 9.65 10.10 -10.54
C PHE A 185 10.60 9.75 -9.40
N ASN A 186 11.21 10.78 -8.80
CA ASN A 186 12.18 10.61 -7.72
C ASN A 186 11.81 11.40 -6.46
N THR A 187 10.87 12.34 -6.56
CA THR A 187 10.45 13.19 -5.44
C THR A 187 8.94 13.13 -5.23
N LEU A 188 8.53 13.04 -3.97
CA LEU A 188 7.16 13.28 -3.55
C LEU A 188 6.92 14.79 -3.45
N PHE A 189 5.82 15.25 -4.04
CA PHE A 189 5.46 16.66 -4.06
C PHE A 189 4.13 16.88 -3.34
N LEU A 190 4.15 17.66 -2.26
CA LEU A 190 3.01 17.86 -1.38
C LEU A 190 2.70 19.34 -1.27
N ARG A 191 1.42 19.73 -1.35
CA ARG A 191 0.98 21.06 -0.96
C ARG A 191 0.09 20.95 0.28
N ILE A 192 0.61 21.44 1.39
CA ILE A 192 0.04 21.22 2.72
C ILE A 192 0.05 22.51 3.53
N ARG A 193 -0.84 22.56 4.51
CA ARG A 193 -0.88 23.59 5.56
C ARG A 193 -1.07 22.88 6.89
N GLY A 194 -0.08 22.99 7.77
CA GLY A 194 -0.07 22.30 9.05
C GLY A 194 -0.10 23.23 10.24
N ASP A 195 -0.13 22.62 11.41
CA ASP A 195 -0.25 23.21 12.74
C ASP A 195 1.09 23.43 13.45
N GLY A 196 2.21 23.07 12.82
CA GLY A 196 3.54 23.17 13.41
C GLY A 196 4.03 21.86 14.03
N ARG A 197 3.21 20.81 14.02
CA ARG A 197 3.58 19.50 14.55
C ARG A 197 4.43 18.70 13.55
N PRO A 198 5.26 17.77 14.04
CA PRO A 198 5.97 16.82 13.20
C PRO A 198 5.03 15.68 12.78
N TRP A 199 4.79 15.59 11.47
CA TRP A 199 4.04 14.51 10.85
C TRP A 199 5.01 13.48 10.27
N MET A 200 4.57 12.22 10.18
CA MET A 200 5.31 11.17 9.48
C MET A 200 4.60 10.85 8.17
N VAL A 201 5.30 11.02 7.06
CA VAL A 201 4.83 10.60 5.73
C VAL A 201 5.29 9.16 5.52
N ASN A 202 4.33 8.31 5.16
CA ASN A 202 4.49 6.87 5.12
C ASN A 202 4.13 6.34 3.74
N ILE A 203 5.07 5.68 3.07
CA ILE A 203 4.86 5.03 1.78
C ILE A 203 5.00 3.53 1.96
N LYS A 204 3.96 2.80 1.57
CA LYS A 204 3.93 1.34 1.57
C LYS A 204 3.97 0.84 0.14
N TYR A 205 4.80 -0.15 -0.11
CA TYR A 205 4.88 -0.86 -1.38
C TYR A 205 4.36 -2.29 -1.24
N GLU A 206 4.03 -2.91 -2.37
CA GLU A 206 3.64 -4.31 -2.41
C GLU A 206 4.90 -5.18 -2.35
N THR A 207 4.98 -6.03 -1.33
CA THR A 207 6.04 -7.03 -1.21
C THR A 207 5.52 -8.43 -1.46
N TYR A 208 6.40 -9.30 -1.97
CA TYR A 208 6.11 -10.72 -2.17
C TYR A 208 6.24 -11.53 -0.90
N PHE A 209 7.16 -11.13 -0.01
CA PHE A 209 7.47 -11.92 1.18
C PHE A 209 6.60 -11.52 2.37
N THR A 210 5.95 -12.51 2.99
CA THR A 210 5.09 -12.30 4.16
C THR A 210 5.81 -11.59 5.32
N GLN A 211 7.12 -11.80 5.47
CA GLN A 211 7.90 -11.16 6.53
C GLN A 211 7.96 -9.64 6.39
N GLN A 212 7.93 -9.14 5.15
CA GLN A 212 8.08 -7.73 4.81
C GLN A 212 6.73 -7.00 4.73
N TRP A 213 5.62 -7.66 5.06
CA TRP A 213 4.27 -7.09 4.91
C TRP A 213 4.02 -5.83 5.74
N ASP A 214 4.80 -5.64 6.82
CA ASP A 214 4.76 -4.50 7.74
C ASP A 214 5.83 -3.44 7.41
N ASP A 215 6.56 -3.62 6.31
CA ASP A 215 7.61 -2.70 5.91
C ASP A 215 7.00 -1.41 5.37
N LEU A 216 7.57 -0.29 5.81
CA LEU A 216 7.09 1.05 5.53
C LEU A 216 8.27 2.00 5.38
N HIS A 217 8.27 2.74 4.28
CA HIS A 217 9.21 3.84 4.08
C HIS A 217 8.63 5.09 4.72
N SER A 218 9.33 5.65 5.68
CA SER A 218 8.87 6.76 6.50
C SER A 218 9.78 7.98 6.35
N TYR A 219 9.19 9.17 6.46
CA TYR A 219 9.91 10.44 6.48
C TYR A 219 9.26 11.41 7.47
N PHE A 220 10.08 12.16 8.21
CA PHE A 220 9.60 13.17 9.14
C PHE A 220 9.36 14.50 8.43
N LEU A 221 8.10 14.89 8.36
CA LEU A 221 7.60 16.12 7.77
C LEU A 221 7.33 17.15 8.87
N TYR A 222 8.09 18.23 8.85
CA TYR A 222 7.89 19.35 9.77
C TYR A 222 7.05 20.43 9.09
N THR A 223 5.85 20.67 9.62
CA THR A 223 4.97 21.71 9.11
C THR A 223 5.30 23.07 9.72
N ARG A 224 5.11 24.15 8.97
CA ARG A 224 5.15 25.51 9.52
C ARG A 224 3.77 25.78 10.15
N GLY A 225 3.71 26.03 11.46
CA GLY A 225 2.44 26.25 12.21
C GLY A 225 1.76 27.60 11.96
N GLY A 226 1.69 28.01 10.70
CA GLY A 226 1.13 29.29 10.28
C GLY A 226 -0.05 29.12 9.31
N PRO A 227 -0.75 30.22 8.98
CA PRO A 227 -1.92 30.17 8.10
C PRO A 227 -1.59 29.89 6.62
N TYR A 228 -0.29 29.81 6.28
CA TYR A 228 0.21 29.78 4.92
C TYR A 228 0.33 28.35 4.38
N TRP A 229 0.07 28.22 3.08
CA TRP A 229 0.36 26.99 2.34
C TRP A 229 1.85 26.83 2.14
N GLN A 230 2.31 25.60 2.29
CA GLN A 230 3.69 25.19 2.05
C GLN A 230 3.72 24.10 1.00
N GLU A 231 4.62 24.25 0.04
CA GLU A 231 4.98 23.21 -0.90
C GLU A 231 6.21 22.47 -0.39
N VAL A 232 6.10 21.15 -0.27
CA VAL A 232 7.16 20.28 0.26
C VAL A 232 7.54 19.27 -0.81
N LYS A 233 8.83 19.25 -1.15
CA LYS A 233 9.45 18.26 -2.03
C LYS A 233 10.30 17.33 -1.19
N ILE A 234 9.98 16.03 -1.22
CA ILE A 234 10.67 15.00 -0.44
C ILE A 234 11.24 13.97 -1.41
N PRO A 235 12.56 13.90 -1.61
CA PRO A 235 13.17 12.84 -2.41
C PRO A 235 12.91 11.46 -1.80
N PHE A 236 12.62 10.47 -2.65
CA PHE A 236 12.40 9.08 -2.22
C PHE A 236 13.63 8.48 -1.54
N SER A 237 14.85 8.94 -1.90
CA SER A 237 16.10 8.51 -1.27
C SER A 237 16.22 8.85 0.22
N LYS A 238 15.45 9.84 0.71
CA LYS A 238 15.45 10.29 2.10
C LYS A 238 14.46 9.54 2.99
N PHE A 239 13.67 8.63 2.43
CA PHE A 239 12.79 7.81 3.26
C PHE A 239 13.59 6.69 3.91
N PHE A 240 13.43 6.50 5.21
CA PHE A 240 14.04 5.39 5.92
C PHE A 240 13.07 4.22 6.03
N LEU A 241 13.62 3.01 6.01
CA LEU A 241 12.85 1.79 6.17
C LEU A 241 12.54 1.54 7.65
N SER A 242 11.26 1.34 7.94
CA SER A 242 10.76 0.88 9.23
C SER A 242 9.92 -0.39 9.05
N SER A 243 10.02 -1.31 9.99
CA SER A 243 9.21 -2.53 10.04
C SER A 243 8.67 -2.70 11.45
N ARG A 244 7.33 -2.82 11.57
CA ARG A 244 6.64 -2.96 12.88
C ARG A 244 7.03 -1.87 13.90
N GLY A 245 7.22 -0.64 13.43
CA GLY A 245 7.62 0.49 14.27
C GLY A 245 9.10 0.51 14.70
N ARG A 246 9.94 -0.37 14.14
CA ARG A 246 11.40 -0.35 14.34
C ARG A 246 12.10 0.03 13.05
N ILE A 247 12.99 1.02 13.13
CA ILE A 247 13.89 1.39 12.03
C ILE A 247 14.82 0.20 11.76
N GLN A 248 14.97 -0.15 10.48
CA GLN A 248 15.83 -1.26 10.07
C GLN A 248 17.25 -0.78 9.83
N ASP A 249 18.25 -1.56 10.24
CA ASP A 249 19.66 -1.22 9.99
C ASP A 249 20.01 -1.25 8.49
N LYS A 250 19.40 -2.19 7.75
CA LYS A 250 19.59 -2.35 6.31
C LYS A 250 18.55 -1.52 5.59
N HIS A 251 18.99 -0.41 5.01
CA HIS A 251 18.19 0.45 4.19
C HIS A 251 18.41 0.13 2.72
N HIS A 252 17.33 0.18 1.94
CA HIS A 252 17.37 0.03 0.49
C HIS A 252 16.55 1.13 -0.15
N ALA A 253 16.76 1.38 -1.45
CA ALA A 253 15.98 2.34 -2.20
C ALA A 253 14.50 1.91 -2.27
N LEU A 254 13.60 2.88 -2.22
CA LEU A 254 12.16 2.65 -2.34
C LEU A 254 11.82 2.02 -3.70
N TRP A 255 11.01 0.96 -3.70
CA TRP A 255 10.49 0.36 -4.93
C TRP A 255 9.36 1.22 -5.51
N SER A 256 9.74 2.17 -6.35
CA SER A 256 8.83 3.14 -6.95
C SER A 256 7.82 2.50 -7.91
N ASP A 257 8.10 1.32 -8.45
CA ASP A 257 7.23 0.59 -9.37
C ASP A 257 5.97 0.02 -8.70
N LYS A 258 6.04 -0.25 -7.39
CA LYS A 258 5.02 -1.04 -6.65
C LYS A 258 4.42 -0.29 -5.47
N VAL A 259 4.29 1.03 -5.57
CA VAL A 259 3.74 1.82 -4.47
C VAL A 259 2.25 1.55 -4.32
N THR A 260 1.83 1.15 -3.13
CA THR A 260 0.46 0.70 -2.86
C THR A 260 -0.35 1.75 -2.10
N THR A 261 0.21 2.28 -1.01
CA THR A 261 -0.48 3.28 -0.18
C THR A 261 0.46 4.37 0.27
N LEU A 262 -0.08 5.58 0.44
CA LEU A 262 0.57 6.70 1.09
C LEU A 262 -0.23 7.08 2.33
N GLY A 263 0.45 7.54 3.38
CA GLY A 263 -0.22 7.95 4.61
C GLY A 263 0.52 9.02 5.37
N PHE A 264 -0.21 9.67 6.27
CA PHE A 264 0.27 10.64 7.22
C PHE A 264 -0.04 10.14 8.62
N THR A 265 0.97 10.02 9.45
CA THR A 265 0.81 9.59 10.85
C THR A 265 1.32 10.68 11.78
N LEU A 266 0.51 11.03 12.77
CA LEU A 266 0.90 11.85 13.90
C LEU A 266 1.07 10.94 15.13
N GLY A 267 2.19 11.12 15.83
CA GLY A 267 2.57 10.34 17.00
C GLY A 267 3.71 11.03 17.76
N ASP A 268 3.58 12.34 17.95
CA ASP A 268 4.57 13.22 18.59
C ASP A 268 4.55 13.15 20.12
N LYS A 269 3.62 12.38 20.70
CA LYS A 269 3.35 12.30 22.15
C LYS A 269 2.99 13.65 22.79
N ALA A 270 2.61 14.64 21.99
CA ALA A 270 2.17 15.92 22.47
C ALA A 270 0.65 15.96 22.47
N ASP A 271 0.04 15.91 23.65
CA ASP A 271 -1.41 15.90 23.75
C ASP A 271 -2.00 17.24 23.29
N GLY A 272 -3.17 17.17 22.66
CA GLY A 272 -3.92 18.36 22.25
C GLY A 272 -4.43 18.33 20.82
N PRO A 273 -5.05 19.43 20.37
CA PRO A 273 -5.62 19.51 19.04
C PRO A 273 -4.52 19.51 17.97
N PHE A 274 -4.82 18.89 16.84
CA PHE A 274 -4.00 18.95 15.65
C PHE A 274 -4.85 19.22 14.41
N GLN A 275 -4.23 19.81 13.40
CA GLN A 275 -4.85 20.07 12.10
C GLN A 275 -3.81 20.01 10.99
N LEU A 276 -4.09 19.19 9.99
CA LEU A 276 -3.34 19.09 8.75
C LEU A 276 -4.30 19.26 7.58
N GLU A 277 -4.07 20.28 6.77
CA GLU A 277 -4.77 20.48 5.52
C GLU A 277 -3.90 20.10 4.34
N ILE A 278 -4.48 19.39 3.39
CA ILE A 278 -3.81 18.88 2.20
C ILE A 278 -4.60 19.36 0.99
N ASP A 279 -3.91 20.03 0.07
CA ASP A 279 -4.51 20.48 -1.20
C ASP A 279 -4.38 19.38 -2.25
N TYR A 280 -3.15 18.97 -2.53
CA TYR A 280 -2.86 17.86 -3.43
C TYR A 280 -1.60 17.11 -3.03
N ILE A 281 -1.51 15.89 -3.53
CA ILE A 281 -0.35 15.01 -3.39
C ILE A 281 0.03 14.55 -4.78
N GLY A 282 1.25 14.85 -5.17
CA GLY A 282 1.82 14.50 -6.46
C GLY A 282 3.20 13.90 -6.33
N VAL A 283 3.75 13.55 -7.49
CA VAL A 283 5.10 13.06 -7.67
C VAL A 283 5.77 13.93 -8.73
N CYS A 284 7.08 14.15 -8.57
CA CYS A 284 7.86 15.04 -9.40
C CYS A 284 9.20 14.35 -9.74
N ASN A 285 9.68 14.61 -10.95
CA ASN A 285 11.00 14.20 -11.41
C ASN A 285 11.94 15.42 -11.36
N ASP A 286 12.74 15.48 -10.30
CA ASP A 286 13.79 16.48 -10.10
C ASP A 286 15.11 15.99 -10.67
N ARG A 287 15.51 16.51 -11.84
CA ARG A 287 16.75 16.10 -12.52
C ARG A 287 18.03 16.40 -11.73
N SER A 288 17.96 17.29 -10.74
CA SER A 288 19.12 17.61 -9.90
C SER A 288 19.41 16.53 -8.85
N HIS A 289 18.42 15.69 -8.54
CA HIS A 289 18.52 14.67 -7.51
C HIS A 289 18.84 13.30 -8.11
N THR A 290 20.08 12.85 -7.94
CA THR A 290 20.59 11.58 -8.50
C THR A 290 20.80 10.48 -7.46
N GLU A 291 20.58 10.77 -6.17
CA GLU A 291 20.81 9.79 -5.10
C GLU A 291 19.69 8.75 -5.05
N GLU A 292 20.04 7.47 -4.96
CA GLU A 292 19.08 6.36 -4.83
C GLU A 292 18.70 6.09 -3.36
N CYS A 293 19.67 6.10 -2.44
CA CYS A 293 19.46 5.92 -1.02
C CYS A 293 20.44 6.81 -0.24
N ALA A 294 19.92 7.62 0.70
CA ALA A 294 20.75 8.55 1.48
C ALA A 294 21.43 7.89 2.69
N TYR A 295 21.09 6.64 3.01
CA TYR A 295 21.56 5.97 4.22
C TYR A 295 22.71 5.02 3.92
N GLU A 296 23.77 5.12 4.70
CA GLU A 296 24.98 4.30 4.52
C GLU A 296 24.76 2.87 5.02
N GLU A 297 25.19 1.90 4.22
CA GLU A 297 25.31 0.51 4.66
C GLU A 297 26.68 0.27 5.32
N TYR A 298 26.69 -0.01 6.62
CA TYR A 298 27.92 -0.44 7.29
C TYR A 298 28.31 -1.84 6.81
N LYS A 299 29.46 -1.94 6.14
CA LYS A 299 30.08 -3.23 5.80
C LYS A 299 30.55 -3.92 7.08
N ARG A 300 29.74 -4.85 7.61
CA ARG A 300 30.19 -5.77 8.66
C ARG A 300 31.21 -6.73 8.03
N LYS A 301 32.48 -6.64 8.43
CA LYS A 301 33.47 -7.69 8.13
C LYS A 301 33.03 -8.93 8.91
N LEU A 302 32.57 -9.95 8.19
CA LEU A 302 32.27 -11.28 8.73
C LEU A 302 33.57 -12.04 9.01
#